data_AF-A0A0F7SDL3-F1
#
_entry.id   AF-A0A0F7SDL3-F1
#
_cell.length_a   1.000
_cell.length_b   1.000
_cell.length_c   1.000
_cell.angle_alpha   90.00
_cell.angle_beta   90.00
_cell.angle_gamma   90.00
#
_symmetry.space_group_name_H-M   'P 1'
#
loop_
_entity.id
_entity.type
_entity.pdbx_description
1 polymer ?
#
loop_
_entity_poly.entity_id
_entity_poly.type
_entity_poly.pdbx_seq_one_letter_code
_entity_poly.pdbx_strand_id
1 'polypeptide(L)'
;MLKLSLVQLTTLALVLLSTGQEAFARPGKLRPVKSKHLRHDIKRKDLLSGARKLQSLAYATSERNRVFGSPGHKATVSFIEDEIRKAGDYYDVHLQPFTATYAQHSSELAIDNQPTKSVTFTYSPNGQFNDTKVVVLAQLKLQL
;
A
#
# COMPACT_ATOMS: atom_id res chain seq x y z
N MET A 1 13.38 19.18 56.67
CA MET A 1 12.38 18.42 55.87
C MET A 1 12.04 19.25 54.65
N LEU A 2 12.57 18.88 53.48
CA LEU A 2 12.42 19.63 52.24
C LEU A 2 11.10 19.22 51.58
N LYS A 3 10.10 20.12 51.57
CA LYS A 3 8.81 19.87 50.89
C LYS A 3 8.99 20.16 49.39
N LEU A 4 9.19 19.12 48.59
CA LEU A 4 9.06 19.25 47.13
C LEU A 4 7.57 19.33 46.77
N SER A 5 7.20 20.40 46.07
CA SER A 5 5.87 20.57 45.47
C SER A 5 5.75 19.70 44.22
N LEU A 6 4.56 19.13 44.01
CA LEU A 6 4.19 18.23 42.90
C LEU A 6 4.46 18.82 41.51
N VAL A 7 4.60 20.14 41.41
CA VAL A 7 4.92 20.88 40.17
C VAL A 7 6.40 20.73 39.75
N GLN A 8 7.30 20.39 40.68
CA GLN A 8 8.72 20.17 40.35
C GLN A 8 9.03 18.74 39.87
N LEU A 9 8.09 17.79 40.05
CA LEU A 9 8.26 16.43 39.53
C LEU A 9 7.83 16.29 38.07
N THR A 10 6.95 17.16 37.55
CA THR A 10 6.48 17.08 36.16
C THR A 10 7.46 17.71 35.17
N THR A 11 8.26 18.70 35.58
CA THR A 11 9.28 19.29 34.70
C THR A 11 10.49 18.39 34.49
N LEU A 12 10.84 17.51 35.44
CA LEU A 12 11.94 16.55 35.24
C LEU A 12 11.54 15.40 34.31
N ALA A 13 10.27 15.00 34.29
CA ALA A 13 9.75 13.96 33.41
C ALA A 13 9.69 14.41 31.93
N LEU A 14 9.48 15.70 31.65
CA LEU A 14 9.39 16.21 30.28
C LEU A 14 10.78 16.38 29.61
N VAL A 15 11.83 16.61 30.39
CA VAL A 15 13.21 16.64 29.87
C VAL A 15 13.73 15.23 29.57
N LEU A 16 13.22 14.20 30.25
CA LEU A 16 13.53 12.79 29.96
C LEU A 16 12.77 12.23 28.75
N LEU A 17 11.71 12.90 28.29
CA LEU A 17 10.93 12.49 27.10
C LEU A 17 11.40 13.17 25.80
N SER A 18 12.12 14.29 25.86
CA SER A 18 12.70 14.93 24.67
C SER A 18 14.03 14.29 24.22
N THR A 19 14.62 13.41 25.04
CA THR A 19 15.80 12.61 24.67
C THR A 19 15.45 11.24 24.08
N GLY A 20 14.16 10.96 23.86
CA GLY A 20 13.68 9.70 23.30
C GLY A 20 13.70 9.70 21.77
N GLN A 21 14.62 8.93 21.20
CA GLN A 21 14.74 8.56 19.78
C GLN A 21 15.51 9.53 18.86
N GLU A 22 16.68 10.00 19.30
CA GLU A 22 17.81 9.83 18.40
C GLU A 22 17.97 8.30 18.26
N ALA A 23 17.48 7.73 17.15
CA ALA A 23 17.86 6.38 16.80
C ALA A 23 19.38 6.35 16.85
N PHE A 24 19.95 5.65 17.84
CA PHE A 24 21.39 5.49 17.94
C PHE A 24 21.84 4.90 16.61
N ALA A 25 22.35 5.76 15.73
CA ALA A 25 22.98 5.33 14.50
C ALA A 25 24.11 4.42 14.96
N ARG A 26 23.95 3.10 14.71
CA ARG A 26 25.02 2.14 14.94
C ARG A 26 26.29 2.75 14.36
N PRO A 27 27.43 2.78 15.09
CA PRO A 27 28.66 3.37 14.58
C PRO A 27 28.94 2.82 13.18
N GLY A 28 28.97 3.74 12.20
CA GLY A 28 28.82 3.44 10.78
C GLY A 28 29.94 2.54 10.25
N LYS A 29 29.68 1.23 10.20
CA LYS A 29 30.59 0.25 9.59
C LYS A 29 30.35 0.08 8.09
N LEU A 30 29.26 0.63 7.57
CA LEU A 30 28.80 0.43 6.20
C LEU A 30 29.23 1.61 5.32
N ARG A 31 29.95 1.32 4.24
CA ARG A 31 30.43 2.34 3.30
C ARG A 31 29.24 2.92 2.54
N PRO A 32 29.09 4.26 2.47
CA PRO A 32 28.04 4.88 1.67
C PRO A 32 28.08 4.42 0.21
N VAL A 33 26.91 4.14 -0.36
CA VAL A 33 26.78 3.77 -1.77
C VAL A 33 27.23 4.93 -2.65
N LYS A 34 28.20 4.70 -3.54
CA LYS A 34 28.60 5.71 -4.51
C LYS A 34 27.68 5.67 -5.73
N SER A 35 27.08 6.81 -6.05
CA SER A 35 26.11 6.97 -7.14
C SER A 35 26.59 6.41 -8.51
N LYS A 36 27.87 6.58 -8.85
CA LYS A 36 28.46 6.06 -10.10
C LYS A 36 28.47 4.52 -10.15
N HIS A 37 28.79 3.86 -9.04
CA HIS A 37 28.81 2.39 -8.98
C HIS A 37 27.37 1.84 -9.02
N LEU A 38 26.45 2.42 -8.25
CA LEU A 38 25.05 2.01 -8.26
C LEU A 38 24.44 2.04 -9.66
N ARG A 39 24.62 3.15 -10.40
CA ARG A 39 24.12 3.24 -11.78
C ARG A 39 24.78 2.23 -12.71
N HIS A 40 26.06 1.92 -12.48
CA HIS A 40 26.75 0.89 -13.27
C HIS A 40 26.15 -0.49 -12.99
N ASP A 41 25.75 -0.79 -11.75
CA ASP A 41 25.24 -2.10 -11.35
C ASP A 41 23.79 -2.34 -11.79
N ILE A 42 23.04 -1.29 -12.14
CA ILE A 42 21.70 -1.42 -12.73
C ILE A 42 21.81 -1.95 -14.17
N LYS A 43 21.63 -3.26 -14.36
CA LYS A 43 21.65 -3.88 -15.69
C LYS A 43 20.24 -4.21 -16.17
N ARG A 44 20.00 -3.99 -17.47
CA ARG A 44 18.72 -4.33 -18.14
C ARG A 44 18.31 -5.79 -17.93
N LYS A 45 19.27 -6.72 -17.99
CA LYS A 45 19.01 -8.16 -17.80
C LYS A 45 18.45 -8.47 -16.42
N ASP A 46 18.94 -7.79 -15.39
CA ASP A 46 18.57 -8.03 -14.00
C ASP A 46 17.20 -7.40 -13.71
N LEU A 47 16.92 -6.21 -14.27
CA LEU A 47 15.58 -5.60 -14.25
C LEU A 47 14.53 -6.48 -14.93
N LEU A 48 14.85 -7.05 -16.10
CA LEU A 48 13.95 -7.97 -16.80
C LEU A 48 13.72 -9.26 -16.01
N SER A 49 14.76 -9.81 -15.39
CA SER A 49 14.65 -10.98 -14.51
C SER A 49 13.71 -10.70 -13.33
N GLY A 50 13.89 -9.56 -12.65
CA GLY A 50 13.01 -9.13 -11.57
C GLY A 50 11.57 -8.96 -12.02
N ALA A 51 11.33 -8.32 -13.16
CA ALA A 51 9.98 -8.16 -13.72
C ALA A 51 9.31 -9.51 -14.03
N ARG A 52 10.06 -10.46 -14.61
CA ARG A 52 9.56 -11.83 -14.89
C ARG A 52 9.25 -12.59 -13.60
N LYS A 53 10.08 -12.43 -12.56
CA LYS A 53 9.81 -13.02 -11.25
C LYS A 53 8.51 -12.47 -10.66
N LEU A 54 8.32 -11.16 -10.64
CA LEU A 54 7.07 -10.53 -10.19
C LEU A 54 5.85 -11.00 -11.00
N GLN A 55 5.99 -11.17 -12.32
CA GLN A 55 4.94 -11.73 -13.15
C GLN A 55 4.62 -13.18 -12.80
N SER A 56 5.64 -14.02 -12.57
CA SER A 56 5.44 -15.41 -12.18
C SER A 56 4.70 -15.56 -10.84
N LEU A 57 4.92 -14.63 -9.90
CA LEU A 57 4.21 -14.61 -8.62
C LEU A 57 2.72 -14.31 -8.80
N ALA A 58 2.37 -13.43 -9.73
CA ALA A 58 0.97 -13.22 -10.13
C ALA A 58 0.39 -14.50 -10.73
N TYR A 59 1.09 -15.11 -11.70
CA TYR A 59 0.57 -16.22 -12.50
C TYR A 59 0.53 -17.56 -11.74
N ALA A 60 1.15 -17.62 -10.56
CA ALA A 60 1.07 -18.74 -9.64
C ALA A 60 -0.27 -18.83 -8.88
N THR A 61 -1.16 -17.84 -9.05
CA THR A 61 -2.51 -17.84 -8.44
C THR A 61 -3.62 -17.89 -9.49
N SER A 62 -4.82 -18.29 -9.07
CA SER A 62 -6.03 -18.32 -9.92
C SER A 62 -6.40 -16.95 -10.48
N GLU A 63 -6.24 -15.90 -9.70
CA GLU A 63 -6.61 -14.52 -10.05
C GLU A 63 -5.55 -13.83 -10.92
N ARG A 64 -4.37 -14.45 -11.06
CA ARG A 64 -3.27 -14.03 -11.95
C ARG A 64 -2.82 -12.58 -11.75
N ASN A 65 -2.90 -12.08 -10.52
CA ASN A 65 -2.60 -10.69 -10.18
C ASN A 65 -1.87 -10.57 -8.83
N ARG A 66 -1.48 -9.33 -8.49
CA ARG A 66 -0.81 -8.98 -7.22
C ARG A 66 -1.60 -7.92 -6.45
N VAL A 67 -2.94 -7.97 -6.51
CA VAL A 67 -3.84 -7.05 -5.78
C VAL A 67 -3.56 -7.12 -4.28
N PHE A 68 -3.54 -5.97 -3.60
CA PHE A 68 -3.17 -5.91 -2.19
C PHE A 68 -4.01 -6.86 -1.32
N GLY A 69 -3.36 -7.50 -0.34
CA GLY A 69 -3.98 -8.51 0.53
C GLY A 69 -4.13 -9.90 -0.10
N SER A 70 -4.06 -10.04 -1.43
CA SER A 70 -4.18 -11.33 -2.13
C SER A 70 -2.97 -12.26 -1.90
N PRO A 71 -3.07 -13.56 -2.23
CA PRO A 71 -1.93 -14.47 -2.19
C PRO A 71 -0.74 -13.99 -3.04
N GLY A 72 -1.00 -13.49 -4.26
CA GLY A 72 0.04 -12.96 -5.15
C GLY A 72 0.73 -11.71 -4.59
N HIS A 73 -0.01 -10.87 -3.86
CA HIS A 73 0.57 -9.75 -3.12
C HIS A 73 1.46 -10.21 -1.98
N LYS A 74 1.00 -11.13 -1.13
CA LYS A 74 1.80 -11.66 -0.01
C LYS A 74 3.10 -12.29 -0.50
N ALA A 75 3.05 -13.09 -1.56
CA ALA A 75 4.23 -13.68 -2.18
C ALA A 75 5.20 -12.63 -2.73
N THR A 76 4.67 -11.51 -3.23
CA THR A 76 5.48 -10.38 -3.69
C THR A 76 6.18 -9.65 -2.55
N VAL A 77 5.49 -9.43 -1.43
CA VAL A 77 6.09 -8.82 -0.23
C VAL A 77 7.24 -9.68 0.27
N SER A 78 7.04 -10.99 0.42
CA SER A 78 8.10 -11.91 0.83
C SER A 78 9.29 -11.91 -0.14
N PHE A 79 9.03 -11.92 -1.46
CA PHE A 79 10.11 -11.84 -2.45
C PHE A 79 10.94 -10.57 -2.31
N ILE A 80 10.30 -9.40 -2.14
CA ILE A 80 11.02 -8.12 -1.97
C ILE A 80 11.81 -8.11 -0.67
N GLU A 81 11.23 -8.61 0.43
CA GLU A 81 11.93 -8.75 1.70
C GLU A 81 13.19 -9.61 1.56
N ASP A 82 13.06 -10.78 0.93
CA ASP A 82 14.17 -11.72 0.70
C ASP A 82 15.27 -11.08 -0.15
N GLU A 83 14.93 -10.37 -1.23
CA GLU A 83 15.93 -9.69 -2.08
C GLU A 83 16.69 -8.60 -1.32
N ILE A 84 16.02 -7.83 -0.44
CA ILE A 84 16.70 -6.81 0.36
C ILE A 84 17.58 -7.46 1.43
N ARG A 85 17.12 -8.54 2.07
CA ARG A 85 17.89 -9.28 3.08
C ARG A 85 19.15 -9.92 2.53
N LYS A 86 19.25 -10.18 1.22
CA LYS A 86 20.50 -10.63 0.58
C LYS A 86 21.65 -9.62 0.69
N ALA A 87 21.37 -8.36 0.99
CA ALA A 87 22.40 -7.36 1.31
C ALA A 87 23.04 -7.57 2.70
N GLY A 88 22.65 -8.61 3.44
CA GLY A 88 23.20 -8.94 4.75
C GLY A 88 22.76 -7.94 5.81
N ASP A 89 23.71 -7.51 6.64
CA ASP A 89 23.52 -6.52 7.70
C ASP A 89 23.54 -5.07 7.19
N TYR A 90 23.53 -4.86 5.87
CA TYR A 90 23.57 -3.52 5.29
C TYR A 90 22.26 -2.73 5.55
N TYR A 91 21.13 -3.43 5.65
CA TYR A 91 19.82 -2.82 5.92
C TYR A 91 19.14 -3.51 7.11
N ASP A 92 18.55 -2.71 8.02
CA ASP A 92 17.59 -3.20 9.00
C ASP A 92 16.20 -3.28 8.33
N VAL A 93 15.78 -4.50 7.97
CA VAL A 93 14.55 -4.74 7.19
C VAL A 93 13.38 -5.10 8.11
N HIS A 94 12.30 -4.32 8.00
CA HIS A 94 11.05 -4.53 8.73
C HIS A 94 9.85 -4.48 7.79
N LEU A 95 8.90 -5.40 7.96
CA LEU A 95 7.58 -5.30 7.35
C LEU A 95 6.67 -4.44 8.23
N GLN A 96 6.02 -3.44 7.65
CA GLN A 96 5.02 -2.62 8.33
C GLN A 96 3.61 -3.07 7.88
N PRO A 97 2.88 -3.84 8.70
CA PRO A 97 1.50 -4.19 8.38
C PRO A 97 0.60 -2.96 8.51
N PHE A 98 -0.39 -2.87 7.63
CA PHE A 98 -1.47 -1.88 7.71
C PHE A 98 -2.77 -2.48 7.20
N THR A 99 -3.89 -1.89 7.61
CA THR A 99 -5.23 -2.26 7.16
C THR A 99 -5.71 -1.27 6.11
N ALA A 100 -6.26 -1.77 5.01
CA ALA A 100 -6.91 -0.97 3.99
C ALA A 100 -8.28 -1.55 3.65
N THR A 101 -9.24 -0.68 3.35
CA THR A 101 -10.55 -1.11 2.86
C THR A 101 -10.38 -1.69 1.45
N TYR A 102 -10.94 -2.86 1.22
CA TYR A 102 -11.03 -3.48 -0.10
C TYR A 102 -12.48 -3.56 -0.53
N ALA A 103 -12.76 -3.23 -1.78
CA ALA A 103 -14.09 -3.35 -2.35
C ALA A 103 -13.99 -3.89 -3.77
N GLN A 104 -14.78 -4.93 -4.04
CA GLN A 104 -14.94 -5.53 -5.35
C GLN A 104 -16.44 -5.60 -5.65
N HIS A 105 -16.84 -5.12 -6.82
CA HIS A 105 -18.24 -4.98 -7.18
C HIS A 105 -18.50 -5.53 -8.58
N SER A 106 -19.68 -6.09 -8.77
CA SER A 106 -20.27 -6.38 -10.08
C SER A 106 -21.55 -5.54 -10.23
N SER A 107 -21.95 -5.27 -11.47
CA SER A 107 -23.23 -4.62 -11.76
C SER A 107 -23.95 -5.34 -12.89
N GLU A 108 -25.26 -5.37 -12.78
CA GLU A 108 -26.18 -5.74 -13.85
C GLU A 108 -27.09 -4.53 -14.08
N LEU A 109 -27.32 -4.20 -15.35
CA LEU A 109 -28.20 -3.10 -15.74
C LEU A 109 -29.07 -3.59 -16.89
N ALA A 110 -30.37 -3.35 -16.79
CA ALA A 110 -31.31 -3.56 -17.87
C ALA A 110 -32.14 -2.29 -18.08
N ILE A 111 -32.31 -1.87 -19.32
CA ILE A 111 -33.17 -0.76 -19.73
C ILE A 111 -34.22 -1.36 -20.66
N ASP A 112 -35.50 -1.17 -20.36
CA ASP A 112 -36.62 -1.77 -21.12
C ASP A 112 -36.43 -3.29 -21.31
N ASN A 113 -36.05 -3.97 -20.22
CA ASN A 113 -35.74 -5.41 -20.17
C ASN A 113 -34.58 -5.86 -21.08
N GLN A 114 -33.80 -4.92 -21.64
CA GLN A 114 -32.62 -5.22 -22.44
C GLN A 114 -31.34 -5.09 -21.59
N PRO A 115 -30.54 -6.16 -21.46
CA PRO A 115 -29.24 -6.10 -20.79
C PRO A 115 -28.35 -5.02 -21.41
N THR A 116 -27.90 -4.11 -20.58
CA THR A 116 -27.06 -2.97 -20.96
C THR A 116 -25.71 -3.10 -20.28
N LYS A 117 -24.63 -2.88 -21.04
CA LYS A 117 -23.28 -2.92 -20.49
C LYS A 117 -23.13 -1.88 -19.39
N SER A 118 -22.79 -2.33 -18.19
CA SER A 118 -22.50 -1.47 -17.05
C SER A 118 -21.13 -1.80 -16.47
N VAL A 119 -20.58 -0.83 -15.76
CA VAL A 119 -19.38 -0.98 -14.95
C VAL A 119 -19.63 -0.32 -13.60
N THR A 120 -18.98 -0.82 -12.56
CA THR A 120 -19.08 -0.28 -11.21
C THR A 120 -18.00 0.75 -10.97
N PHE A 121 -18.32 1.79 -10.19
CA PHE A 121 -17.30 2.63 -9.57
C PHE A 121 -16.77 1.94 -8.31
N THR A 122 -15.47 2.06 -8.03
CA THR A 122 -14.86 1.51 -6.82
C THR A 122 -15.52 2.12 -5.57
N TYR A 123 -15.84 1.28 -4.58
CA TYR A 123 -16.55 1.65 -3.35
C TYR A 123 -18.01 2.08 -3.51
N SER A 124 -18.64 1.79 -4.65
CA SER A 124 -20.09 2.01 -4.79
C SER A 124 -20.86 1.18 -3.76
N PRO A 125 -21.89 1.73 -3.12
CA PRO A 125 -22.74 0.94 -2.24
C PRO A 125 -23.48 -0.13 -3.05
N ASN A 126 -23.78 -1.25 -2.39
CA ASN A 126 -24.66 -2.26 -2.97
C ASN A 126 -26.11 -1.75 -2.97
N GLY A 127 -26.86 -2.08 -4.00
CA GLY A 127 -28.27 -1.74 -4.10
C GLY A 127 -28.95 -2.49 -5.24
N GLN A 128 -30.27 -2.62 -5.15
CA GLN A 128 -31.12 -3.14 -6.22
C GLN A 128 -32.21 -2.12 -6.48
N PHE A 129 -32.36 -1.73 -7.73
CA PHE A 129 -33.33 -0.73 -8.17
C PHE A 129 -34.14 -1.32 -9.33
N ASN A 130 -35.43 -1.53 -9.10
CA ASN A 130 -36.37 -2.01 -10.10
C ASN A 130 -37.31 -0.87 -10.50
N ASP A 131 -37.85 -0.93 -11.72
CA ASP A 131 -38.86 0.02 -12.24
C ASP A 131 -38.47 1.51 -12.10
N THR A 132 -37.16 1.78 -12.16
CA THR A 132 -36.63 3.14 -12.01
C THR A 132 -36.72 3.90 -13.32
N LYS A 133 -37.32 5.09 -13.29
CA LYS A 133 -37.48 5.93 -14.49
C LYS A 133 -36.13 6.41 -14.99
N VAL A 134 -35.74 5.96 -16.18
CA VAL A 134 -34.58 6.49 -16.91
C VAL A 134 -35.03 7.72 -17.70
N VAL A 135 -34.30 8.82 -17.59
CA VAL A 135 -34.60 10.06 -18.33
C VAL A 135 -33.51 10.30 -19.37
N VAL A 136 -33.92 10.50 -20.62
CA VAL A 136 -32.99 10.90 -21.69
C VAL A 136 -32.51 12.32 -21.39
N LEU A 137 -31.20 12.52 -21.28
CA LEU A 137 -30.61 13.83 -20.94
C LEU A 137 -31.04 14.96 -21.88
N ALA A 138 -31.29 14.67 -23.17
CA ALA A 138 -31.81 15.65 -24.14
C ALA A 138 -33.21 16.19 -23.81
N GLN A 139 -33.95 15.51 -22.93
CA GLN A 139 -35.29 15.89 -22.46
C GLN A 139 -35.26 16.47 -21.04
N LEU A 140 -34.08 16.60 -20.43
CA LEU A 140 -33.92 17.21 -19.12
C LEU A 140 -34.04 18.73 -19.27
N LYS A 141 -35.26 19.27 -19.17
CA LYS A 141 -35.46 20.70 -18.96
C LYS A 141 -35.08 21.02 -17.52
N LEU A 142 -33.94 21.69 -17.34
CA LEU A 142 -33.57 22.27 -16.05
C LEU A 142 -34.64 23.33 -15.72
N GLN A 143 -35.52 23.02 -14.77
CA GLN A 143 -36.41 24.03 -14.20
C GLN A 143 -35.55 24.88 -13.25
N LEU A 144 -35.05 25.99 -13.76
CA LEU A 144 -34.51 27.11 -12.98
C LEU A 144 -35.65 28.06 -12.62
#